data_AF-A0A4R1QGV6-F1
#
_entry.id   AF-A0A4R1QGV6-F1
#
_cell.length_a   1.000
_cell.length_b   1.000
_cell.length_c   1.000
_cell.angle_alpha   90.00
_cell.angle_beta   90.00
_cell.angle_gamma   90.00
#
_symmetry.space_group_name_H-M   'P 1'
#
loop_
_entity.id
_entity.type
_entity.pdbx_description
1 polymer ?
#
loop_
_entity_poly.entity_id
_entity_poly.type
_entity_poly.pdbx_seq_one_letter_code
_entity_poly.pdbx_strand_id
1 'polypeptide(L)'
;MELDSVVLARMLTTLTLAFHIIFATIGVGVPILISIAEYIGIKRNDPHYLLLARRWTRGFVVTVAVGVVTGTCIGLQLSLLWPSFMKIAGQVISLPLFMETFAFFFEAIFLGIYLYTWDRFKKPIYHWLLSIPIIIGSSASAFFITTVNAFMNTPQGFTLENGAIAAIDPITAMFNPATPSKVFHVLTSSYVSSAFILAMIAAFHILRGKTDEYYKKALKLTMVAGFIFALSTAIAGDLSAKFLAKYQPEKLAAGEWHFETEKGADLLLYGILDENHEVKYALRLPNMLSFLSFNDFNAEVIGLNDFPEDERPPLWIHYMFDIMVTIGVYLVVVSFLYLLFERMKRFNPYHKWLLWAIVAGGPLSLVAIETGWIFAEVGRQPWILRGYMKVAEGATTADHVGEMFLLFLALYIVLAIICTTVLIKMFKNKPAETELEYRFNK
;
A
#
# COMPACT_ATOMS: atom_id res chain seq x y z
N MET A 1 -12.52 -24.52 -21.79
CA MET A 1 -11.96 -24.91 -20.49
C MET A 1 -12.66 -24.03 -19.48
N GLU A 2 -13.76 -24.53 -18.89
CA GLU A 2 -14.43 -23.79 -17.81
C GLU A 2 -13.47 -23.76 -16.62
N LEU A 3 -13.06 -22.56 -16.22
CA LEU A 3 -12.26 -22.37 -15.03
C LEU A 3 -13.13 -22.68 -13.81
N ASP A 4 -12.56 -23.37 -12.83
CA ASP A 4 -13.21 -23.67 -11.54
C ASP A 4 -13.72 -22.37 -10.87
N SER A 5 -14.89 -22.44 -10.23
CA SER A 5 -15.54 -21.28 -9.60
C SER A 5 -14.64 -20.66 -8.51
N VAL A 6 -13.85 -21.48 -7.82
CA VAL A 6 -12.86 -21.04 -6.82
C VAL A 6 -11.79 -20.15 -7.46
N VAL A 7 -11.30 -20.53 -8.64
CA VAL A 7 -10.28 -19.78 -9.39
C VAL A 7 -10.86 -18.47 -9.89
N LEU A 8 -12.07 -18.51 -10.45
CA LEU A 8 -12.76 -17.30 -10.92
C LEU A 8 -13.06 -16.31 -9.80
N ALA A 9 -13.52 -16.79 -8.63
CA ALA A 9 -13.77 -15.94 -7.46
C ALA A 9 -12.48 -15.27 -6.97
N ARG A 10 -11.36 -16.00 -6.99
CA ARG A 10 -10.04 -15.46 -6.66
C ARG A 10 -9.60 -14.41 -7.69
N MET A 11 -9.70 -14.71 -8.98
CA MET A 11 -9.33 -13.78 -10.04
C MET A 11 -10.13 -12.48 -9.99
N LEU A 12 -11.45 -12.55 -9.76
CA LEU A 12 -12.30 -11.37 -9.62
C LEU A 12 -11.93 -10.56 -8.37
N THR A 13 -11.73 -11.24 -7.24
CA THR A 13 -11.30 -10.59 -5.99
C THR A 13 -9.95 -9.87 -6.17
N THR A 14 -8.98 -10.56 -6.79
CA THR A 14 -7.65 -10.00 -7.10
C THR A 14 -7.75 -8.80 -8.03
N LEU A 15 -8.50 -8.90 -9.11
CA LEU A 15 -8.71 -7.81 -10.07
C LEU A 15 -9.27 -6.56 -9.38
N THR A 16 -10.31 -6.72 -8.57
CA THR A 16 -10.94 -5.62 -7.85
C THR A 16 -9.99 -4.99 -6.83
N LEU A 17 -9.32 -5.79 -6.00
CA LEU A 17 -8.42 -5.29 -4.96
C LEU A 17 -7.16 -4.64 -5.54
N ALA A 18 -6.55 -5.22 -6.57
CA ALA A 18 -5.41 -4.62 -7.28
C ALA A 18 -5.81 -3.26 -7.89
N PHE A 19 -7.00 -3.16 -8.50
CA PHE A 19 -7.45 -1.86 -8.97
C PHE A 19 -7.72 -0.88 -7.82
N HIS A 20 -8.33 -1.34 -6.73
CA HIS A 20 -8.68 -0.51 -5.58
C HIS A 20 -7.46 0.05 -4.85
N ILE A 21 -6.41 -0.76 -4.63
CA ILE A 21 -5.28 -0.40 -3.78
C ILE A 21 -4.46 0.77 -4.33
N ILE A 22 -4.43 0.93 -5.66
CA ILE A 22 -3.84 2.10 -6.34
C ILE A 22 -4.48 3.39 -5.82
N PHE A 23 -5.80 3.45 -5.76
CA PHE A 23 -6.52 4.64 -5.30
C PHE A 23 -6.58 4.75 -3.78
N ALA A 24 -6.64 3.62 -3.07
CA ALA A 24 -6.67 3.61 -1.61
C ALA A 24 -5.35 4.12 -1.02
N THR A 25 -4.19 3.67 -1.50
CA THR A 25 -2.89 4.13 -0.97
C THR A 25 -2.64 5.62 -1.23
N ILE A 26 -3.08 6.13 -2.38
CA ILE A 26 -3.13 7.57 -2.67
C ILE A 26 -4.08 8.28 -1.68
N GLY A 27 -5.24 7.67 -1.44
CA GLY A 27 -6.22 8.04 -0.41
C GLY A 27 -5.57 8.29 0.96
N VAL A 28 -4.67 7.39 1.38
CA VAL A 28 -4.04 7.43 2.69
C VAL A 28 -2.85 8.40 2.76
N GLY A 29 -1.96 8.40 1.76
CA GLY A 29 -0.72 9.18 1.85
C GLY A 29 -0.82 10.64 1.38
N VAL A 30 -1.66 10.95 0.39
CA VAL A 30 -1.75 12.32 -0.16
C VAL A 30 -2.26 13.36 0.85
N PRO A 31 -3.25 13.08 1.74
CA PRO A 31 -3.69 14.04 2.75
C PRO A 31 -2.56 14.53 3.66
N ILE A 32 -1.62 13.66 4.01
CA ILE A 32 -0.45 14.00 4.83
C ILE A 32 0.42 15.02 4.09
N LEU A 33 0.70 14.77 2.82
CA LEU A 33 1.52 15.68 2.00
C LEU A 33 0.82 17.02 1.75
N ILE A 34 -0.50 17.01 1.53
CA ILE A 34 -1.33 18.23 1.45
C ILE A 34 -1.21 19.05 2.74
N SER A 35 -1.41 18.41 3.90
CA SER A 35 -1.35 19.10 5.19
C SER A 35 0.04 19.64 5.49
N ILE A 36 1.11 18.89 5.20
CA ILE A 36 2.49 19.36 5.35
C ILE A 36 2.76 20.56 4.43
N ALA A 37 2.34 20.49 3.16
CA ALA A 37 2.49 21.60 2.23
C ALA A 37 1.76 22.84 2.74
N GLU A 38 0.50 22.72 3.14
CA GLU A 38 -0.27 23.84 3.66
C GLU A 38 0.37 24.43 4.92
N TYR A 39 0.76 23.60 5.89
CA TYR A 39 1.41 24.06 7.12
C TYR A 39 2.71 24.82 6.83
N ILE A 40 3.55 24.30 5.92
CA ILE A 40 4.79 24.99 5.50
C ILE A 40 4.46 26.32 4.82
N GLY A 41 3.44 26.35 3.95
CA GLY A 41 2.97 27.57 3.29
C GLY A 41 2.52 28.64 4.26
N ILE A 42 1.77 28.26 5.29
CA ILE A 42 1.33 29.18 6.37
C ILE A 42 2.54 29.66 7.17
N LYS A 43 3.38 28.74 7.65
CA LYS A 43 4.50 29.06 8.54
C LYS A 43 5.57 29.91 7.86
N ARG A 44 5.83 29.69 6.58
CA ARG A 44 6.83 30.42 5.79
C ARG A 44 6.23 31.61 5.02
N ASN A 45 4.92 31.82 5.09
CA ASN A 45 4.20 32.77 4.27
C ASN A 45 4.54 32.62 2.77
N ASP A 46 4.62 31.37 2.29
CA ASP A 46 5.01 31.04 0.93
C ASP A 46 3.80 30.57 0.11
N PRO A 47 3.32 31.37 -0.86
CA PRO A 47 2.10 31.06 -1.61
C PRO A 47 2.25 29.82 -2.50
N HIS A 48 3.47 29.40 -2.84
CA HIS A 48 3.70 28.21 -3.65
C HIS A 48 3.27 26.93 -2.93
N TYR A 49 3.52 26.85 -1.61
CA TYR A 49 3.15 25.70 -0.80
C TYR A 49 1.64 25.63 -0.53
N LEU A 50 0.99 26.78 -0.36
CA LEU A 50 -0.48 26.85 -0.30
C LEU A 50 -1.10 26.40 -1.63
N LEU A 51 -0.51 26.81 -2.76
CA LEU A 51 -0.93 26.37 -4.07
C LEU A 51 -0.68 24.85 -4.26
N LEU A 52 0.43 24.30 -3.75
CA LEU A 52 0.69 22.86 -3.79
C LEU A 52 -0.43 22.09 -3.13
N ALA A 53 -0.74 22.42 -1.87
CA ALA A 53 -1.81 21.79 -1.11
C ALA A 53 -3.13 21.81 -1.90
N ARG A 54 -3.57 23.00 -2.35
CA ARG A 54 -4.81 23.15 -3.11
C ARG A 54 -4.83 22.40 -4.43
N ARG A 55 -3.74 22.45 -5.20
CA ARG A 55 -3.64 21.76 -6.50
C ARG A 55 -3.70 20.24 -6.30
N TRP A 56 -3.01 19.72 -5.29
CA TRP A 56 -3.06 18.31 -4.94
C TRP A 56 -4.45 17.88 -4.45
N THR A 57 -5.13 18.69 -3.63
CA THR A 57 -6.51 18.39 -3.18
C THR A 57 -7.47 18.22 -4.35
N ARG A 58 -7.37 19.04 -5.42
CA ARG A 58 -8.24 18.87 -6.59
C ARG A 58 -8.05 17.52 -7.30
N GLY A 59 -6.82 17.03 -7.37
CA GLY A 59 -6.53 15.70 -7.92
C GLY A 59 -6.97 14.60 -6.96
N PHE A 60 -6.71 14.80 -5.68
CA PHE A 60 -7.08 13.89 -4.60
C PHE A 60 -8.58 13.57 -4.57
N VAL A 61 -9.45 14.57 -4.79
CA VAL A 61 -10.91 14.35 -4.85
C VAL A 61 -11.30 13.36 -5.96
N VAL A 62 -10.63 13.44 -7.12
CA VAL A 62 -10.90 12.52 -8.24
C VAL A 62 -10.46 11.10 -7.88
N THR A 63 -9.30 10.93 -7.22
CA THR A 63 -8.81 9.61 -6.82
C THR A 63 -9.65 9.00 -5.70
N VAL A 64 -10.10 9.80 -4.73
CA VAL A 64 -11.02 9.37 -3.67
C VAL A 64 -12.33 8.88 -4.27
N ALA A 65 -12.92 9.58 -5.24
CA ALA A 65 -14.17 9.14 -5.87
C ALA A 65 -14.06 7.75 -6.51
N VAL A 66 -12.95 7.45 -7.19
CA VAL A 66 -12.69 6.10 -7.74
C VAL A 66 -12.46 5.08 -6.63
N GLY A 67 -11.73 5.46 -5.58
CA GLY A 67 -11.53 4.65 -4.37
C GLY A 67 -12.85 4.23 -3.72
N VAL A 68 -13.82 5.13 -3.59
CA VAL A 68 -15.15 4.83 -3.03
C VAL A 68 -15.90 3.78 -3.83
N VAL A 69 -15.97 3.96 -5.15
CA VAL A 69 -16.71 3.03 -6.02
C VAL A 69 -16.09 1.63 -5.95
N THR A 70 -14.76 1.56 -6.05
CA THR A 70 -14.03 0.29 -6.03
C THR A 70 -14.06 -0.38 -4.66
N GLY A 71 -13.99 0.41 -3.58
CA GLY A 71 -14.18 -0.05 -2.19
C GLY A 71 -15.57 -0.64 -1.96
N THR A 72 -16.60 0.00 -2.51
CA THR A 72 -17.98 -0.51 -2.48
C THR A 72 -18.08 -1.84 -3.23
N CYS A 73 -17.43 -1.97 -4.40
CA CYS A 73 -17.40 -3.21 -5.15
C CYS A 73 -16.79 -4.36 -4.33
N ILE A 74 -15.63 -4.16 -3.71
CA ILE A 74 -14.99 -5.23 -2.93
C ILE A 74 -15.77 -5.58 -1.65
N GLY A 75 -16.35 -4.59 -0.96
CA GLY A 75 -17.18 -4.83 0.21
C GLY A 75 -18.38 -5.73 -0.09
N LEU A 76 -19.03 -5.52 -1.24
CA LEU A 76 -20.10 -6.40 -1.72
C LEU A 76 -19.58 -7.75 -2.22
N GLN A 77 -18.47 -7.76 -2.97
CA GLN A 77 -17.88 -9.00 -3.48
C GLN A 77 -17.42 -9.93 -2.35
N LEU A 78 -17.00 -9.41 -1.19
CA LEU A 78 -16.57 -10.22 -0.06
C LEU A 78 -17.66 -11.21 0.39
N SER A 79 -18.91 -10.76 0.52
CA SER A 79 -20.03 -11.62 0.92
C SER A 79 -20.59 -12.47 -0.22
N LEU A 80 -20.53 -11.97 -1.46
CA LEU A 80 -21.05 -12.68 -2.63
C LEU A 80 -20.12 -13.79 -3.11
N LEU A 81 -18.81 -13.56 -3.09
CA LEU A 81 -17.79 -14.51 -3.57
C LEU A 81 -17.31 -15.45 -2.47
N TRP A 82 -17.36 -15.03 -1.21
CA TRP A 82 -16.83 -15.80 -0.07
C TRP A 82 -17.90 -16.03 1.04
N PRO A 83 -19.07 -16.61 0.71
CA PRO A 83 -20.18 -16.71 1.66
C PRO A 83 -19.87 -17.60 2.86
N SER A 84 -19.17 -18.73 2.66
CA SER A 84 -18.79 -19.64 3.75
C SER A 84 -17.82 -18.96 4.72
N PHE A 85 -16.85 -18.21 4.19
CA PHE A 85 -15.95 -17.40 4.99
C PHE A 85 -16.73 -16.36 5.82
N MET A 86 -17.69 -15.66 5.22
CA MET A 86 -18.51 -14.68 5.94
C MET A 86 -19.42 -15.30 7.01
N LYS A 87 -19.88 -16.54 6.85
CA LYS A 87 -20.64 -17.24 7.91
C LYS A 87 -19.80 -17.48 9.16
N ILE A 88 -18.51 -17.76 8.97
CA ILE A 88 -17.57 -18.00 10.07
C ILE A 88 -17.02 -16.67 10.58
N ALA A 89 -16.19 -15.99 9.78
CA ALA A 89 -15.45 -14.80 10.18
C ALA A 89 -16.29 -13.52 10.24
N GLY A 90 -17.46 -13.48 9.62
CA GLY A 90 -18.25 -12.25 9.43
C GLY A 90 -18.59 -11.53 10.73
N GLN A 91 -18.89 -12.27 11.80
CA GLN A 91 -19.21 -11.68 13.10
C GLN A 91 -18.00 -10.95 13.70
N VAL A 92 -16.79 -11.47 13.49
CA VAL A 92 -15.54 -10.89 14.00
C VAL A 92 -15.10 -9.69 13.15
N ILE A 93 -15.15 -9.82 11.82
CA ILE A 93 -14.64 -8.78 10.91
C ILE A 93 -15.63 -7.63 10.68
N SER A 94 -16.90 -7.80 11.06
CA SER A 94 -17.94 -6.80 10.83
C SER A 94 -17.62 -5.44 11.46
N LEU A 95 -17.09 -5.43 12.70
CA LEU A 95 -16.72 -4.21 13.40
C LEU A 95 -15.57 -3.46 12.70
N PRO A 96 -14.39 -4.05 12.46
CA PRO A 96 -13.32 -3.34 11.76
C PRO A 96 -13.70 -2.94 10.33
N LEU A 97 -14.45 -3.76 9.59
CA LEU A 97 -14.94 -3.39 8.26
C LEU A 97 -15.90 -2.17 8.32
N PHE A 98 -16.80 -2.14 9.31
CA PHE A 98 -17.65 -0.97 9.52
C PHE A 98 -16.84 0.26 9.92
N MET A 99 -15.89 0.11 10.84
CA MET A 99 -15.06 1.21 11.33
C MET A 99 -14.18 1.82 10.25
N GLU A 100 -13.73 1.04 9.26
CA GLU A 100 -13.11 1.57 8.05
C GLU A 100 -14.06 2.54 7.32
N THR A 101 -15.28 2.09 7.00
CA THR A 101 -16.25 2.93 6.27
C THR A 101 -16.67 4.17 7.07
N PHE A 102 -16.74 4.05 8.39
CA PHE A 102 -16.99 5.17 9.30
C PHE A 102 -15.84 6.18 9.27
N ALA A 103 -14.59 5.71 9.35
CA ALA A 103 -13.40 6.57 9.27
C ALA A 103 -13.29 7.26 7.91
N PHE A 104 -13.62 6.53 6.82
CA PHE A 104 -13.75 7.08 5.48
C PHE A 104 -14.82 8.19 5.40
N PHE A 105 -16.01 7.93 5.95
CA PHE A 105 -17.07 8.95 5.97
C PHE A 105 -16.68 10.18 6.79
N PHE A 106 -16.01 9.96 7.92
CA PHE A 106 -15.47 11.03 8.76
C PHE A 106 -14.47 11.90 7.99
N GLU A 107 -13.49 11.32 7.29
CA GLU A 107 -12.59 12.14 6.46
C GLU A 107 -13.31 12.81 5.30
N ALA A 108 -14.32 12.18 4.69
CA ALA A 108 -15.04 12.74 3.54
C ALA A 108 -15.82 14.01 3.92
N ILE A 109 -16.41 14.05 5.12
CA ILE A 109 -17.04 15.26 5.67
C ILE A 109 -16.02 16.39 5.74
N PHE A 110 -14.87 16.15 6.38
CA PHE A 110 -13.86 17.18 6.57
C PHE A 110 -13.17 17.57 5.26
N LEU A 111 -12.99 16.63 4.33
CA LEU A 111 -12.51 16.90 2.97
C LEU A 111 -13.46 17.82 2.21
N GLY A 112 -14.77 17.58 2.33
CA GLY A 112 -15.79 18.46 1.76
C GLY A 112 -15.72 19.87 2.36
N ILE A 113 -15.64 19.98 3.69
CA ILE A 113 -15.49 21.28 4.37
C ILE A 113 -14.20 21.96 3.90
N TYR A 114 -13.06 21.28 3.95
CA TYR A 114 -11.75 21.77 3.50
C TYR A 114 -11.82 22.30 2.06
N LEU A 115 -12.39 21.53 1.14
CA LEU A 115 -12.48 21.93 -0.27
C LEU A 115 -13.32 23.21 -0.48
N TYR A 116 -14.46 23.34 0.22
CA TYR A 116 -15.41 24.44 -0.01
C TYR A 116 -15.18 25.67 0.88
N THR A 117 -14.26 25.60 1.84
CA THR A 117 -14.01 26.68 2.82
C THR A 117 -12.62 27.31 2.74
N TRP A 118 -11.80 26.95 1.75
CA TRP A 118 -10.42 27.47 1.56
C TRP A 118 -10.29 28.99 1.75
N ASP A 119 -11.21 29.76 1.20
CA ASP A 119 -11.19 31.22 1.20
C ASP A 119 -12.22 31.84 2.18
N ARG A 120 -12.77 31.04 3.10
CA ARG A 120 -13.85 31.46 4.00
C ARG A 120 -13.39 31.75 5.44
N PHE A 121 -12.20 31.30 5.83
CA PHE A 121 -11.67 31.52 7.17
C PHE A 121 -10.84 32.80 7.26
N LYS A 122 -10.94 33.50 8.40
CA LYS A 122 -10.15 34.71 8.70
C LYS A 122 -8.65 34.44 8.82
N LYS A 123 -8.26 33.25 9.30
CA LYS A 123 -6.86 32.84 9.46
C LYS A 123 -6.64 31.51 8.73
N PRO A 124 -5.58 31.39 7.89
CA PRO A 124 -5.25 30.14 7.19
C PRO A 124 -5.08 28.93 8.13
N ILE A 125 -4.63 29.15 9.36
CA ILE A 125 -4.44 28.05 10.33
C ILE A 125 -5.75 27.32 10.67
N TYR A 126 -6.89 28.01 10.68
CA TYR A 126 -8.18 27.37 10.95
C TYR A 126 -8.61 26.46 9.81
N HIS A 127 -8.25 26.83 8.57
CA HIS A 127 -8.45 25.96 7.43
C HIS A 127 -7.51 24.74 7.48
N TRP A 128 -6.23 24.94 7.81
CA TRP A 128 -5.28 23.85 7.98
C TRP A 128 -5.72 22.82 9.03
N LEU A 129 -6.34 23.25 10.14
CA LEU A 129 -6.85 22.33 11.17
C LEU A 129 -7.89 21.34 10.62
N LEU A 130 -8.61 21.68 9.55
CA LEU A 130 -9.55 20.75 8.89
C LEU A 130 -8.83 19.60 8.18
N SER A 131 -7.54 19.74 7.85
CA SER A 131 -6.75 18.65 7.27
C SER A 131 -6.42 17.54 8.26
N ILE A 132 -6.41 17.84 9.57
CA ILE A 132 -6.05 16.87 10.62
C ILE A 132 -7.07 15.73 10.72
N PRO A 133 -8.40 16.00 10.81
CA PRO A 133 -9.42 14.95 10.71
C PRO A 133 -9.34 14.10 9.44
N ILE A 134 -8.93 14.68 8.30
CA ILE A 134 -8.76 13.94 7.04
C ILE A 134 -7.61 12.92 7.17
N ILE A 135 -6.47 13.33 7.74
CA ILE A 135 -5.32 12.44 7.98
C ILE A 135 -5.67 11.34 8.98
N ILE A 136 -6.40 11.69 10.05
CA ILE A 136 -6.83 10.72 11.06
C ILE A 136 -7.80 9.73 10.44
N GLY A 137 -8.80 10.19 9.68
CA GLY A 137 -9.78 9.32 9.03
C GLY A 137 -9.13 8.38 8.01
N SER A 138 -8.34 8.89 7.07
CA SER A 138 -7.61 8.03 6.11
C SER A 138 -6.70 6.99 6.79
N SER A 139 -5.92 7.39 7.79
CA SER A 139 -5.05 6.47 8.52
C SER A 139 -5.84 5.47 9.36
N ALA A 140 -6.97 5.88 9.93
CA ALA A 140 -7.88 5.01 10.65
C ALA A 140 -8.57 4.01 9.72
N SER A 141 -8.96 4.41 8.51
CA SER A 141 -9.50 3.49 7.49
C SER A 141 -8.49 2.38 7.20
N ALA A 142 -7.24 2.76 6.87
CA ALA A 142 -6.16 1.81 6.65
C ALA A 142 -5.91 0.92 7.89
N PHE A 143 -5.93 1.49 9.10
CA PHE A 143 -5.80 0.73 10.35
C PHE A 143 -6.88 -0.35 10.47
N PHE A 144 -8.16 0.02 10.38
CA PHE A 144 -9.26 -0.91 10.60
C PHE A 144 -9.33 -1.99 9.52
N ILE A 145 -9.17 -1.66 8.24
CA ILE A 145 -9.21 -2.69 7.19
C ILE A 145 -8.01 -3.62 7.24
N THR A 146 -6.83 -3.12 7.61
CA THR A 146 -5.65 -3.99 7.78
C THR A 146 -5.77 -4.88 8.99
N THR A 147 -6.52 -4.50 10.04
CA THR A 147 -6.84 -5.41 11.15
C THR A 147 -7.66 -6.62 10.70
N VAL A 148 -8.54 -6.48 9.69
CA VAL A 148 -9.26 -7.61 9.09
C VAL A 148 -8.26 -8.57 8.45
N ASN A 149 -7.33 -8.03 7.65
CA ASN A 149 -6.29 -8.84 7.02
C ASN A 149 -5.36 -9.51 8.04
N ALA A 150 -4.96 -8.78 9.08
CA ALA A 150 -4.15 -9.28 10.17
C ALA A 150 -4.85 -10.43 10.90
N PHE A 151 -6.15 -10.29 11.18
CA PHE A 151 -6.97 -11.34 11.76
C PHE A 151 -7.03 -12.58 10.87
N MET A 152 -7.19 -12.42 9.55
CA MET A 152 -7.17 -13.54 8.60
C MET A 152 -5.85 -14.33 8.63
N ASN A 153 -4.74 -13.66 8.97
CA ASN A 153 -3.41 -14.25 9.05
C ASN A 153 -3.11 -14.88 10.42
N THR A 154 -3.57 -14.26 11.51
CA THR A 154 -3.42 -14.79 12.88
C THR A 154 -4.75 -14.74 13.61
N PRO A 155 -5.64 -15.71 13.35
CA PRO A 155 -6.98 -15.69 13.92
C PRO A 155 -6.93 -15.98 15.43
N GLN A 156 -7.58 -15.12 16.21
CA GLN A 156 -7.75 -15.25 17.66
C GLN A 156 -8.96 -14.43 18.12
N GLY A 157 -9.32 -14.52 19.41
CA GLY A 157 -10.46 -13.79 19.95
C GLY A 157 -11.81 -14.41 19.60
N PHE A 158 -11.84 -15.73 19.38
CA PHE A 158 -13.07 -16.50 19.22
C PHE A 158 -12.85 -17.98 19.55
N THR A 159 -13.93 -18.72 19.80
CA THR A 159 -13.94 -20.17 19.90
C THR A 159 -14.76 -20.78 18.75
N LEU A 160 -14.48 -22.04 18.41
CA LEU A 160 -15.32 -22.80 17.48
C LEU A 160 -16.19 -23.78 18.27
N GLU A 161 -17.50 -23.62 18.17
CA GLU A 161 -18.48 -24.57 18.67
C GLU A 161 -19.29 -25.12 17.50
N ASN A 162 -19.22 -26.44 17.26
CA ASN A 162 -19.92 -27.13 16.16
C ASN A 162 -19.69 -26.51 14.76
N GLY A 163 -18.48 -25.99 14.50
CA GLY A 163 -18.14 -25.35 13.23
C GLY A 163 -18.66 -23.91 13.07
N ALA A 164 -19.28 -23.34 14.09
CA ALA A 164 -19.66 -21.93 14.16
C ALA A 164 -18.74 -21.16 15.12
N ILE A 165 -18.53 -19.88 14.83
CA ILE A 165 -17.83 -18.99 15.75
C ILE A 165 -18.72 -18.72 16.98
N ALA A 166 -18.14 -18.87 18.16
CA ALA A 166 -18.71 -18.54 19.46
C ALA A 166 -17.74 -17.66 20.28
N ALA A 167 -18.25 -17.08 21.38
CA ALA A 167 -17.47 -16.30 22.37
C ALA A 167 -16.48 -15.29 21.75
N ILE A 168 -17.00 -14.38 20.91
CA ILE A 168 -16.18 -13.40 20.20
C ILE A 168 -15.69 -12.30 21.16
N ASP A 169 -14.39 -12.06 21.14
CA ASP A 169 -13.75 -10.85 21.64
C ASP A 169 -13.22 -10.03 20.44
N PRO A 170 -13.98 -9.00 20.00
CA PRO A 170 -13.61 -8.20 18.84
C PRO A 170 -12.28 -7.47 19.03
N ILE A 171 -11.94 -7.05 20.25
CA ILE A 171 -10.72 -6.30 20.52
C ILE A 171 -9.51 -7.22 20.39
N THR A 172 -9.57 -8.42 20.97
CA THR A 172 -8.49 -9.41 20.81
C THR A 172 -8.33 -9.84 19.35
N ALA A 173 -9.42 -9.99 18.60
CA ALA A 173 -9.36 -10.29 17.17
C ALA A 173 -8.75 -9.15 16.33
N MET A 174 -9.12 -7.89 16.63
CA MET A 174 -8.58 -6.71 15.95
C MET A 174 -7.11 -6.46 16.28
N PHE A 175 -6.72 -6.56 17.56
CA PHE A 175 -5.36 -6.33 18.04
C PHE A 175 -4.57 -7.64 18.16
N ASN A 176 -4.62 -8.45 17.09
CA ASN A 176 -3.87 -9.68 17.00
C ASN A 176 -2.37 -9.46 16.75
N PRO A 177 -1.53 -10.51 16.89
CA PRO A 177 -0.08 -10.39 16.75
C PRO A 177 0.40 -9.79 15.41
N ALA A 178 -0.36 -9.96 14.32
CA ALA A 178 -0.02 -9.41 13.01
C ALA A 178 -0.38 -7.93 12.86
N THR A 179 -1.32 -7.41 13.66
CA THR A 179 -1.87 -6.05 13.49
C THR A 179 -0.79 -4.96 13.55
N PRO A 180 0.12 -4.91 14.55
CA PRO A 180 1.11 -3.84 14.64
C PRO A 180 2.03 -3.77 13.42
N SER A 181 2.54 -4.90 12.95
CA SER A 181 3.45 -4.96 11.80
C SER A 181 2.72 -4.62 10.50
N LYS A 182 1.54 -5.20 10.27
CA LYS A 182 0.70 -4.94 9.09
C LYS A 182 0.30 -3.48 8.98
N VAL A 183 -0.27 -2.90 10.03
CA VAL A 183 -0.71 -1.50 10.05
C VAL A 183 0.48 -0.58 9.78
N PHE A 184 1.59 -0.77 10.51
CA PHE A 184 2.74 0.11 10.38
C PHE A 184 3.36 0.04 8.97
N HIS A 185 3.47 -1.15 8.39
CA HIS A 185 3.98 -1.33 7.04
C HIS A 185 3.03 -0.74 5.99
N VAL A 186 1.73 -0.97 6.09
CA VAL A 186 0.73 -0.45 5.14
C VAL A 186 0.65 1.07 5.17
N LEU A 187 0.62 1.67 6.36
CA LEU A 187 0.60 3.13 6.50
C LEU A 187 1.86 3.74 5.89
N THR A 188 3.05 3.30 6.33
CA THR A 188 4.31 3.89 5.85
C THR A 188 4.51 3.68 4.35
N SER A 189 4.25 2.48 3.81
CA SER A 189 4.39 2.20 2.38
C SER A 189 3.42 3.03 1.52
N SER A 190 2.19 3.27 2.00
CA SER A 190 1.24 4.16 1.32
C SER A 190 1.73 5.62 1.30
N TYR A 191 2.40 6.07 2.36
CA TYR A 191 2.96 7.42 2.47
C TYR A 191 4.15 7.59 1.52
N VAL A 192 5.02 6.58 1.43
CA VAL A 192 6.12 6.53 0.44
C VAL A 192 5.56 6.63 -0.96
N SER A 193 4.60 5.77 -1.30
CA SER A 193 4.04 5.72 -2.65
C SER A 193 3.43 7.06 -3.05
N SER A 194 2.63 7.67 -2.17
CA SER A 194 2.08 9.01 -2.40
C SER A 194 3.16 10.09 -2.57
N ALA A 195 4.24 10.04 -1.78
CA ALA A 195 5.35 10.98 -1.91
C ALA A 195 6.05 10.85 -3.27
N PHE A 196 6.33 9.63 -3.71
CA PHE A 196 6.98 9.38 -5.00
C PHE A 196 6.08 9.64 -6.20
N ILE A 197 4.76 9.44 -6.09
CA ILE A 197 3.80 9.83 -7.13
C ILE A 197 3.81 11.35 -7.32
N LEU A 198 3.77 12.13 -6.23
CA LEU A 198 3.84 13.59 -6.32
C LEU A 198 5.23 14.08 -6.78
N ALA A 199 6.31 13.42 -6.35
CA ALA A 199 7.67 13.69 -6.80
C ALA A 199 7.84 13.43 -8.31
N MET A 200 7.29 12.32 -8.82
CA MET A 200 7.26 11.99 -10.24
C MET A 200 6.62 13.13 -11.04
N ILE A 201 5.47 13.65 -10.59
CA ILE A 201 4.79 14.75 -11.28
C ILE A 201 5.71 15.97 -11.36
N ALA A 202 6.35 16.34 -10.25
CA ALA A 202 7.26 17.49 -10.21
C ALA A 202 8.51 17.29 -11.09
N ALA A 203 9.17 16.13 -10.97
CA ALA A 203 10.36 15.79 -11.74
C ALA A 203 10.07 15.73 -13.26
N PHE A 204 8.93 15.17 -13.66
CA PHE A 204 8.52 15.11 -15.06
C PHE A 204 8.32 16.50 -15.67
N HIS A 205 7.73 17.44 -14.91
CA HIS A 205 7.56 18.81 -15.37
C HIS A 205 8.89 19.55 -15.50
N ILE A 206 9.82 19.34 -14.55
CA ILE A 206 11.19 19.89 -14.63
C ILE A 206 11.93 19.34 -15.85
N LEU A 207 11.83 18.03 -16.13
CA LEU A 207 12.40 17.40 -17.34
C LEU A 207 11.83 17.97 -18.64
N ARG A 208 10.57 18.42 -18.63
CA ARG A 208 9.90 19.10 -19.74
C ARG A 208 10.24 20.59 -19.86
N GLY A 209 11.20 21.07 -19.08
CA GLY A 209 11.70 22.46 -19.14
C GLY A 209 10.92 23.45 -18.28
N LYS A 210 9.95 23.00 -17.46
CA LYS A 210 9.25 23.88 -16.50
C LYS A 210 10.07 24.00 -15.23
N THR A 211 10.81 25.09 -15.11
CA THR A 211 11.75 25.33 -14.00
C THR A 211 11.21 26.24 -12.89
N ASP A 212 9.91 26.46 -12.91
CA ASP A 212 9.13 27.28 -11.98
C ASP A 212 9.41 26.88 -10.52
N GLU A 213 9.39 27.86 -9.61
CA GLU A 213 9.62 27.61 -8.18
C GLU A 213 8.66 26.57 -7.60
N TYR A 214 7.42 26.52 -8.09
CA TYR A 214 6.41 25.54 -7.70
C TYR A 214 6.94 24.10 -7.82
N TYR A 215 7.49 23.71 -8.97
CA TYR A 215 7.93 22.34 -9.21
C TYR A 215 9.20 22.01 -8.42
N LYS A 216 10.11 22.98 -8.23
CA LYS A 216 11.31 22.79 -7.39
C LYS A 216 10.95 22.59 -5.93
N LYS A 217 10.01 23.39 -5.39
CA LYS A 217 9.52 23.27 -4.00
C LYS A 217 8.73 21.98 -3.81
N ALA A 218 7.90 21.60 -4.79
CA ALA A 218 7.18 20.33 -4.80
C ALA A 218 8.14 19.14 -4.73
N LEU A 219 9.13 19.11 -5.62
CA LEU A 219 10.13 18.04 -5.68
C LEU A 219 10.90 17.95 -4.36
N LYS A 220 11.39 19.09 -3.83
CA LYS A 220 12.09 19.10 -2.54
C LYS A 220 11.23 18.54 -1.41
N LEU A 221 9.99 19.01 -1.28
CA LEU A 221 9.10 18.56 -0.20
C LEU A 221 8.83 17.06 -0.29
N THR A 222 8.50 16.59 -1.49
CA THR A 222 8.13 15.19 -1.74
C THR A 222 9.33 14.25 -1.60
N MET A 223 10.53 14.64 -2.02
CA MET A 223 11.74 13.81 -1.84
C MET A 223 12.21 13.76 -0.37
N VAL A 224 12.08 14.86 0.38
CA VAL A 224 12.34 14.86 1.84
C VAL A 224 11.36 13.93 2.55
N ALA A 225 10.06 14.09 2.30
CA ALA A 225 9.03 13.25 2.90
C ALA A 225 9.21 11.78 2.46
N GLY A 226 9.46 11.55 1.17
CA GLY A 226 9.70 10.23 0.59
C GLY A 226 10.88 9.51 1.21
N PHE A 227 12.00 10.21 1.49
CA PHE A 227 13.14 9.60 2.19
C PHE A 227 12.77 9.17 3.62
N ILE A 228 12.10 10.04 4.38
CA ILE A 228 11.68 9.74 5.76
C ILE A 228 10.71 8.55 5.76
N PHE A 229 9.70 8.58 4.89
CA PHE A 229 8.73 7.49 4.81
C PHE A 229 9.38 6.19 4.33
N ALA A 230 10.33 6.25 3.38
CA ALA A 230 10.97 5.05 2.83
C ALA A 230 11.83 4.36 3.89
N LEU A 231 12.52 5.14 4.73
CA LEU A 231 13.24 4.60 5.88
C LEU A 231 12.26 3.97 6.90
N SER A 232 11.15 4.64 7.20
CA SER A 232 10.11 4.09 8.07
C SER A 232 9.51 2.79 7.52
N THR A 233 9.29 2.69 6.20
CA THR A 233 8.81 1.46 5.54
C THR A 233 9.85 0.36 5.59
N ALA A 234 11.14 0.65 5.42
CA ALA A 234 12.19 -0.34 5.56
C ALA A 234 12.23 -0.93 6.98
N ILE A 235 12.11 -0.06 8.01
CA ILE A 235 12.00 -0.50 9.41
C ILE A 235 10.73 -1.33 9.62
N ALA A 236 9.59 -0.89 9.08
CA ALA A 236 8.35 -1.65 9.15
C ALA A 236 8.45 -3.01 8.44
N GLY A 237 9.22 -3.11 7.36
CA GLY A 237 9.53 -4.34 6.64
C GLY A 237 10.32 -5.32 7.50
N ASP A 238 11.40 -4.85 8.11
CA ASP A 238 12.22 -5.65 9.04
C ASP A 238 11.38 -6.18 10.21
N LEU A 239 10.56 -5.34 10.84
CA LEU A 239 9.63 -5.75 11.89
C LEU A 239 8.61 -6.80 11.40
N SER A 240 8.15 -6.68 10.15
CA SER A 240 7.22 -7.64 9.55
C SER A 240 7.90 -8.96 9.24
N ALA A 241 9.14 -8.95 8.75
CA ALA A 241 9.92 -10.16 8.49
C ALA A 241 10.17 -10.94 9.80
N LYS A 242 10.55 -10.25 10.88
CA LYS A 242 10.69 -10.83 12.23
C LYS A 242 9.38 -11.42 12.75
N PHE A 243 8.26 -10.75 12.48
CA PHE A 243 6.95 -11.28 12.79
C PHE A 243 6.68 -12.58 12.00
N LEU A 244 6.96 -12.62 10.70
CA LEU A 244 6.79 -13.82 9.89
C LEU A 244 7.68 -14.96 10.40
N ALA A 245 8.96 -14.71 10.65
CA ALA A 245 9.88 -15.71 11.19
C ALA A 245 9.36 -16.38 12.48
N LYS A 246 8.67 -15.62 13.33
CA LYS A 246 8.15 -16.12 14.61
C LYS A 246 6.76 -16.73 14.54
N TYR A 247 5.84 -16.15 13.75
CA TYR A 247 4.41 -16.50 13.78
C TYR A 247 3.89 -17.17 12.50
N GLN A 248 4.53 -16.94 11.37
CA GLN A 248 4.20 -17.52 10.06
C GLN A 248 5.48 -17.92 9.28
N PRO A 249 6.33 -18.81 9.83
CA PRO A 249 7.60 -19.15 9.19
C PRO A 249 7.40 -19.74 7.79
N GLU A 250 6.29 -20.44 7.53
CA GLU A 250 5.98 -21.02 6.23
C GLU A 250 5.95 -19.99 5.10
N LYS A 251 5.49 -18.76 5.38
CA LYS A 251 5.45 -17.67 4.40
C LYS A 251 6.83 -17.08 4.16
N LEU A 252 7.61 -16.89 5.23
CA LEU A 252 8.97 -16.38 5.11
C LEU A 252 9.85 -17.40 4.37
N ALA A 253 9.75 -18.67 4.73
CA ALA A 253 10.52 -19.76 4.15
C ALA A 253 10.23 -19.92 2.66
N ALA A 254 8.96 -19.88 2.24
CA ALA A 254 8.61 -19.87 0.82
C ALA A 254 9.02 -18.57 0.10
N GLY A 255 9.00 -17.43 0.81
CA GLY A 255 9.43 -16.14 0.30
C GLY A 255 10.94 -16.00 0.10
N GLU A 256 11.74 -16.76 0.84
CA GLU A 256 13.21 -16.78 0.77
C GLU A 256 13.75 -18.07 0.16
N TRP A 257 12.89 -19.00 -0.27
CA TRP A 257 13.28 -20.35 -0.69
C TRP A 257 14.17 -21.08 0.33
N HIS A 258 13.83 -20.91 1.59
CA HIS A 258 14.48 -21.57 2.71
C HIS A 258 13.83 -22.93 2.95
N PHE A 259 14.34 -23.97 2.29
CA PHE A 259 13.71 -25.30 2.34
C PHE A 259 14.05 -26.08 3.61
N GLU A 260 15.31 -26.07 4.01
CA GLU A 260 15.82 -26.85 5.15
C GLU A 260 15.96 -25.98 6.40
N THR A 261 15.60 -26.51 7.57
CA THR A 261 15.82 -25.83 8.84
C THR A 261 17.32 -25.82 9.17
N GLU A 262 17.91 -24.63 9.26
CA GLU A 262 19.33 -24.48 9.56
C GLU A 262 19.63 -23.24 10.42
N LYS A 263 20.81 -23.25 11.03
CA LYS A 263 21.38 -22.13 11.78
C LYS A 263 22.28 -21.32 10.86
N GLY A 264 22.20 -20.01 10.95
CA GLY A 264 22.97 -19.14 10.06
C GLY A 264 22.47 -19.20 8.62
N ALA A 265 21.15 -19.11 8.46
CA ALA A 265 20.52 -19.14 7.15
C ALA A 265 20.91 -17.92 6.31
N ASP A 266 21.22 -18.17 5.05
CA ASP A 266 21.56 -17.16 4.06
C ASP A 266 20.31 -16.43 3.56
N LEU A 267 20.43 -15.13 3.28
CA LEU A 267 19.38 -14.37 2.59
C LEU A 267 19.57 -14.48 1.08
N LEU A 268 18.49 -14.73 0.33
CA LEU A 268 18.52 -14.77 -1.13
C LEU A 268 18.04 -13.42 -1.70
N LEU A 269 18.91 -12.72 -2.42
CA LEU A 269 18.55 -11.45 -3.08
C LEU A 269 17.86 -11.65 -4.43
N TYR A 270 18.15 -12.77 -5.08
CA TYR A 270 17.60 -13.19 -6.36
C TYR A 270 17.95 -14.65 -6.61
N GLY A 271 17.15 -15.34 -7.40
CA GLY A 271 17.48 -16.65 -7.96
C GLY A 271 16.40 -17.15 -8.91
N ILE A 272 16.60 -18.35 -9.46
CA ILE A 272 15.59 -19.07 -10.23
C ILE A 272 15.53 -20.51 -9.71
N LEU A 273 14.34 -20.95 -9.29
CA LEU A 273 14.07 -22.36 -9.01
C LEU A 273 13.97 -23.15 -10.31
N ASP A 274 14.62 -24.31 -10.36
CA ASP A 274 14.39 -25.28 -11.41
C ASP A 274 13.23 -26.25 -11.08
N GLU A 275 12.97 -27.17 -12.01
CA GLU A 275 11.89 -28.16 -11.90
C GLU A 275 12.07 -29.13 -10.71
N ASN A 276 13.27 -29.24 -10.15
CA ASN A 276 13.59 -30.08 -8.99
C ASN A 276 13.62 -29.28 -7.68
N HIS A 277 13.19 -28.01 -7.71
CA HIS A 277 13.29 -27.07 -6.60
C HIS A 277 14.73 -26.75 -6.14
N GLU A 278 15.71 -26.87 -7.03
CA GLU A 278 17.07 -26.39 -6.77
C GLU A 278 17.22 -24.92 -7.18
N VAL A 279 17.81 -24.11 -6.29
CA VAL A 279 18.01 -22.69 -6.57
C VAL A 279 19.25 -22.48 -7.45
N LYS A 280 19.04 -21.97 -8.66
CA LYS A 280 20.08 -21.58 -9.61
C LYS A 280 20.27 -20.05 -9.64
N TYR A 281 21.47 -19.62 -10.03
CA TYR A 281 21.86 -18.20 -10.15
C TYR A 281 21.62 -17.36 -8.88
N ALA A 282 21.69 -18.00 -7.70
CA ALA A 282 21.40 -17.36 -6.43
C ALA A 282 22.47 -16.34 -6.04
N LEU A 283 22.04 -15.13 -5.66
CA LEU A 283 22.87 -14.18 -4.94
C LEU A 283 22.57 -14.31 -3.44
N ARG A 284 23.49 -14.94 -2.71
CA ARG A 284 23.34 -15.21 -1.28
C ARG A 284 24.13 -14.22 -0.43
N LEU A 285 23.51 -13.71 0.63
CA LEU A 285 24.20 -12.97 1.68
C LEU A 285 24.34 -13.86 2.93
N PRO A 286 25.57 -14.24 3.32
CA PRO A 286 25.79 -15.20 4.39
C PRO A 286 25.15 -14.80 5.73
N ASN A 287 24.44 -15.72 6.38
CA ASN A 287 23.82 -15.57 7.71
C ASN A 287 22.81 -14.40 7.85
N MET A 288 22.49 -13.70 6.77
CA MET A 288 21.69 -12.48 6.83
C MET A 288 20.22 -12.76 7.13
N LEU A 289 19.69 -13.91 6.72
CA LEU A 289 18.30 -14.26 7.02
C LEU A 289 18.12 -14.53 8.52
N SER A 290 19.07 -15.21 9.17
CA SER A 290 19.07 -15.37 10.63
C SER A 290 19.14 -14.03 11.37
N PHE A 291 20.02 -13.12 10.93
CA PHE A 291 20.14 -11.79 11.52
C PHE A 291 18.86 -10.96 11.34
N LEU A 292 18.29 -10.92 10.14
CA LEU A 292 17.06 -10.18 9.88
C LEU A 292 15.85 -10.79 10.59
N SER A 293 15.83 -12.10 10.81
CA SER A 293 14.73 -12.80 11.48
C SER A 293 14.77 -12.69 13.01
N PHE A 294 15.96 -12.74 13.62
CA PHE A 294 16.10 -12.86 15.07
C PHE A 294 17.16 -11.93 15.70
N ASN A 295 17.82 -11.06 14.92
CA ASN A 295 18.98 -10.25 15.32
C ASN A 295 20.19 -11.06 15.81
N ASP A 296 20.30 -12.33 15.41
CA ASP A 296 21.42 -13.21 15.72
C ASP A 296 21.81 -13.97 14.44
N PHE A 297 23.08 -13.83 14.04
CA PHE A 297 23.63 -14.49 12.85
C PHE A 297 23.63 -16.02 12.97
N ASN A 298 23.50 -16.59 14.18
CA ASN A 298 23.46 -18.05 14.39
C ASN A 298 22.07 -18.57 14.76
N ALA A 299 21.02 -17.73 14.71
CA ALA A 299 19.66 -18.17 14.98
C ALA A 299 19.21 -19.22 13.96
N GLU A 300 18.46 -20.20 14.45
CA GLU A 300 17.82 -21.23 13.64
C GLU A 300 16.59 -20.65 12.95
N VAL A 301 16.51 -20.80 11.63
CA VAL A 301 15.37 -20.38 10.81
C VAL A 301 14.65 -21.64 10.32
N ILE A 302 13.35 -21.73 10.60
CA ILE A 302 12.53 -22.88 10.24
C ILE A 302 12.37 -22.93 8.71
N GLY A 303 12.72 -24.08 8.14
CA GLY A 303 12.63 -24.40 6.73
C GLY A 303 11.23 -24.78 6.29
N LEU A 304 10.97 -24.65 4.99
CA LEU A 304 9.69 -24.96 4.38
C LEU A 304 9.35 -26.46 4.44
N ASN A 305 10.36 -27.33 4.46
CA ASN A 305 10.18 -28.79 4.47
C ASN A 305 9.57 -29.31 5.78
N ASP A 306 9.65 -28.54 6.87
CA ASP A 306 9.04 -28.88 8.16
C ASP A 306 7.51 -28.72 8.17
N PHE A 307 6.92 -28.09 7.14
CA PHE A 307 5.47 -27.91 7.00
C PHE A 307 4.85 -28.95 6.05
N PRO A 308 3.59 -29.37 6.27
CA PRO A 308 2.88 -30.23 5.32
C PRO A 308 2.74 -29.58 3.93
N GLU A 309 2.90 -30.35 2.85
CA GLU A 309 2.83 -29.82 1.48
C GLU A 309 1.51 -29.13 1.15
N ASP A 310 0.40 -29.60 1.73
CA ASP A 310 -0.94 -29.04 1.54
C ASP A 310 -1.23 -27.80 2.40
N GLU A 311 -0.25 -27.32 3.16
CA GLU A 311 -0.25 -26.08 3.93
C GLU A 311 0.80 -25.07 3.43
N ARG A 312 1.72 -25.49 2.56
CA ARG A 312 2.76 -24.61 2.00
C ARG A 312 2.17 -23.62 1.00
N PRO A 313 2.58 -22.34 1.04
CA PRO A 313 2.23 -21.40 -0.01
C PRO A 313 3.04 -21.65 -1.29
N PRO A 314 2.61 -21.11 -2.44
CA PRO A 314 3.35 -21.22 -3.70
C PRO A 314 4.75 -20.61 -3.63
N LEU A 315 5.74 -21.25 -4.26
CA LEU A 315 7.15 -20.80 -4.23
C LEU A 315 7.42 -19.52 -5.05
N TRP A 316 6.58 -19.21 -6.04
CA TRP A 316 6.78 -18.02 -6.89
C TRP A 316 6.61 -16.69 -6.12
N ILE A 317 6.12 -16.73 -4.88
CA ILE A 317 6.00 -15.54 -4.03
C ILE A 317 7.36 -14.91 -3.71
N HIS A 318 8.47 -15.65 -3.82
CA HIS A 318 9.83 -15.11 -3.71
C HIS A 318 10.06 -13.94 -4.67
N TYR A 319 9.66 -14.08 -5.94
CA TYR A 319 9.81 -12.99 -6.91
C TYR A 319 9.02 -11.74 -6.52
N MET A 320 7.87 -11.90 -5.85
CA MET A 320 7.09 -10.76 -5.37
C MET A 320 7.79 -10.05 -4.21
N PHE A 321 8.45 -10.83 -3.34
CA PHE A 321 9.28 -10.32 -2.26
C PHE A 321 10.50 -9.56 -2.81
N ASP A 322 11.24 -10.14 -3.75
CA ASP A 322 12.41 -9.52 -4.39
C ASP A 322 12.06 -8.19 -5.05
N ILE A 323 10.99 -8.16 -5.85
CA ILE A 323 10.55 -6.94 -6.53
C ILE A 323 10.20 -5.86 -5.51
N MET A 324 9.44 -6.22 -4.47
CA MET A 324 9.04 -5.30 -3.40
C MET A 324 10.26 -4.71 -2.68
N VAL A 325 11.17 -5.56 -2.21
CA VAL A 325 12.36 -5.14 -1.43
C VAL A 325 13.31 -4.34 -2.29
N THR A 326 13.59 -4.80 -3.52
CA THR A 326 14.49 -4.11 -4.45
C THR A 326 13.98 -2.71 -4.79
N ILE A 327 12.67 -2.57 -5.03
CA ILE A 327 12.06 -1.25 -5.24
C ILE A 327 12.13 -0.42 -3.95
N GLY A 328 11.85 -0.98 -2.78
CA GLY A 328 11.97 -0.29 -1.50
C GLY A 328 13.37 0.32 -1.29
N VAL A 329 14.41 -0.48 -1.51
CA VAL A 329 15.82 -0.03 -1.44
C VAL A 329 16.09 1.04 -2.50
N TYR A 330 15.62 0.86 -3.73
CA TYR A 330 15.74 1.85 -4.79
C TYR A 330 15.14 3.21 -4.40
N LEU A 331 13.93 3.23 -3.80
CA LEU A 331 13.27 4.46 -3.36
C LEU A 331 14.07 5.15 -2.24
N VAL A 332 14.62 4.40 -1.28
CA VAL A 332 15.51 4.95 -0.25
C VAL A 332 16.74 5.59 -0.89
N VAL A 333 17.41 4.89 -1.81
CA VAL A 333 18.64 5.37 -2.45
C VAL A 333 18.37 6.61 -3.31
N VAL A 334 17.34 6.61 -4.15
CA VAL A 334 17.03 7.75 -5.04
C VAL A 334 16.68 9.01 -4.22
N SER A 335 15.89 8.85 -3.16
CA SER A 335 15.56 9.97 -2.29
C SER A 335 16.76 10.48 -1.49
N PHE A 336 17.60 9.58 -0.99
CA PHE A 336 18.86 9.95 -0.36
C PHE A 336 19.79 10.71 -1.32
N LEU A 337 19.97 10.23 -2.55
CA LEU A 337 20.83 10.86 -3.55
C LEU A 337 20.34 12.28 -3.91
N TYR A 338 19.02 12.47 -4.02
CA TYR A 338 18.45 13.80 -4.21
C TYR A 338 18.81 14.76 -3.06
N LEU A 339 18.62 14.33 -1.81
CA LEU A 339 18.95 15.14 -0.63
C LEU A 339 20.45 15.40 -0.52
N LEU A 340 21.29 14.42 -0.86
CA LEU A 340 22.73 14.56 -0.91
C LEU A 340 23.14 15.60 -1.95
N PHE A 341 22.56 15.56 -3.15
CA PHE A 341 22.87 16.51 -4.22
C PHE A 341 22.38 17.93 -3.87
N GLU A 342 21.24 18.04 -3.19
CA GLU A 342 20.75 19.31 -2.68
C GLU A 342 21.67 19.90 -1.60
N ARG A 343 22.20 19.06 -0.71
CA ARG A 343 23.11 19.45 0.38
C ARG A 343 24.50 19.82 -0.15
N MET A 344 25.03 19.01 -1.06
CA MET A 344 26.36 19.16 -1.64
C MET A 344 26.27 20.07 -2.87
N LYS A 345 26.46 21.37 -2.68
CA LYS A 345 26.37 22.42 -3.73
C LYS A 345 27.21 22.20 -5.00
N ARG A 346 28.10 21.19 -5.01
CA ARG A 346 28.86 20.76 -6.19
C ARG A 346 28.07 19.88 -7.17
N PHE A 347 26.97 19.28 -6.73
CA PHE A 347 26.12 18.42 -7.55
C PHE A 347 24.82 19.14 -7.92
N ASN A 348 24.24 18.77 -9.07
CA ASN A 348 22.97 19.33 -9.53
C ASN A 348 21.82 18.36 -9.17
N PRO A 349 20.95 18.69 -8.20
CA PRO A 349 19.80 17.83 -7.85
C PRO A 349 18.77 17.71 -8.99
N TYR A 350 18.86 18.56 -10.02
CA TYR A 350 18.02 18.54 -11.21
C TYR A 350 18.71 17.88 -12.42
N HIS A 351 19.76 17.10 -12.19
CA HIS A 351 20.41 16.36 -13.27
C HIS A 351 19.44 15.34 -13.90
N LYS A 352 19.43 15.22 -15.24
CA LYS A 352 18.43 14.45 -15.99
C LYS A 352 18.31 12.99 -15.53
N TRP A 353 19.43 12.31 -15.27
CA TRP A 353 19.41 10.91 -14.80
C TRP A 353 18.67 10.76 -13.47
N LEU A 354 18.90 11.67 -12.53
CA LEU A 354 18.29 11.62 -11.20
C LEU A 354 16.80 11.96 -11.28
N LEU A 355 16.43 12.94 -12.11
CA LEU A 355 15.03 13.26 -12.35
C LEU A 355 14.28 12.08 -13.01
N TRP A 356 14.89 11.37 -13.97
CA TRP A 356 14.28 10.16 -14.54
C TRP A 356 14.16 9.03 -13.51
N ALA A 357 15.13 8.87 -12.62
CA ALA A 357 15.03 7.94 -11.51
C ALA A 357 13.85 8.29 -10.57
N ILE A 358 13.68 9.58 -10.25
CA ILE A 358 12.53 10.04 -9.45
C ILE A 358 11.21 9.82 -10.20
N VAL A 359 11.17 10.07 -11.51
CA VAL A 359 9.99 9.79 -12.34
C VAL A 359 9.62 8.31 -12.31
N ALA A 360 10.61 7.40 -12.42
CA ALA A 360 10.37 5.97 -12.30
C ALA A 360 9.91 5.55 -10.89
N GLY A 361 10.28 6.31 -9.85
CA GLY A 361 9.89 6.03 -8.47
C GLY A 361 8.38 5.99 -8.23
N GLY A 362 7.59 6.83 -8.93
CA GLY A 362 6.13 6.85 -8.78
C GLY A 362 5.45 5.56 -9.25
N PRO A 363 5.66 5.09 -10.49
CA PRO A 363 5.10 3.82 -10.95
C PRO A 363 5.70 2.63 -10.22
N LEU A 364 7.00 2.64 -9.91
CA LEU A 364 7.65 1.57 -9.17
C LEU A 364 7.08 1.42 -7.76
N SER A 365 6.78 2.52 -7.06
CA SER A 365 6.17 2.43 -5.72
C SER A 365 4.80 1.75 -5.75
N LEU A 366 4.00 1.96 -6.79
CA LEU A 366 2.73 1.24 -6.97
C LEU A 366 2.96 -0.24 -7.28
N VAL A 367 3.95 -0.57 -8.12
CA VAL A 367 4.34 -1.97 -8.37
C VAL A 367 4.74 -2.67 -7.07
N ALA A 368 5.54 -2.01 -6.22
CA ALA A 368 5.95 -2.56 -4.93
C ALA A 368 4.77 -2.78 -3.96
N ILE A 369 3.76 -1.90 -3.99
CA ILE A 369 2.51 -2.10 -3.24
C ILE A 369 1.80 -3.36 -3.74
N GLU A 370 1.60 -3.49 -5.05
CA GLU A 370 0.93 -4.67 -5.62
C GLU A 370 1.68 -5.97 -5.29
N THR A 371 2.99 -6.01 -5.55
CA THR A 371 3.79 -7.22 -5.27
C THR A 371 3.85 -7.51 -3.77
N GLY A 372 3.90 -6.50 -2.90
CA GLY A 372 3.84 -6.67 -1.45
C GLY A 372 2.51 -7.27 -0.98
N TRP A 373 1.38 -6.81 -1.54
CA TRP A 373 0.06 -7.40 -1.25
C TRP A 373 -0.06 -8.82 -1.80
N ILE A 374 0.41 -9.07 -3.02
CA ILE A 374 0.43 -10.41 -3.62
C ILE A 374 1.28 -11.35 -2.75
N PHE A 375 2.49 -10.94 -2.34
CA PHE A 375 3.33 -11.71 -1.43
C PHE A 375 2.60 -12.05 -0.13
N ALA A 376 2.01 -11.04 0.51
CA ALA A 376 1.36 -11.22 1.81
C ALA A 376 0.08 -12.08 1.74
N GLU A 377 -0.71 -11.95 0.68
CA GLU A 377 -1.99 -12.65 0.50
C GLU A 377 -1.83 -14.03 -0.13
N VAL A 378 -1.01 -14.16 -1.17
CA VAL A 378 -0.71 -15.46 -1.78
C VAL A 378 0.12 -16.30 -0.85
N GLY A 379 1.03 -15.70 -0.08
CA GLY A 379 1.73 -16.39 0.99
C GLY A 379 0.84 -16.90 2.13
N ARG A 380 -0.45 -16.51 2.18
CA ARG A 380 -1.44 -17.11 3.10
C ARG A 380 -2.10 -18.36 2.51
N GLN A 381 -2.04 -18.55 1.19
CA GLN A 381 -2.57 -19.75 0.55
C GLN A 381 -1.89 -20.99 1.17
N PRO A 382 -2.64 -22.08 1.38
CA PRO A 382 -4.00 -22.35 0.87
C PRO A 382 -5.15 -21.87 1.78
N TRP A 383 -4.84 -21.03 2.77
CA TRP A 383 -5.81 -20.56 3.76
C TRP A 383 -6.51 -19.25 3.36
N ILE A 384 -7.82 -19.19 3.55
CA ILE A 384 -8.54 -17.90 3.62
C ILE A 384 -8.53 -17.35 5.05
N LEU A 385 -8.68 -18.25 6.03
CA LEU A 385 -8.55 -18.01 7.46
C LEU A 385 -7.56 -19.04 8.01
N ARG A 386 -6.32 -18.62 8.31
CA ARG A 386 -5.21 -19.54 8.60
C ARG A 386 -5.51 -20.49 9.74
N GLY A 387 -5.47 -21.80 9.47
CA GLY A 387 -5.74 -22.87 10.44
C GLY A 387 -7.23 -23.19 10.66
N TYR A 388 -8.15 -22.51 9.95
CA TYR A 388 -9.59 -22.67 10.14
C TYR A 388 -10.37 -22.97 8.86
N MET A 389 -10.01 -22.37 7.72
CA MET A 389 -10.72 -22.55 6.46
C MET A 389 -9.80 -22.41 5.25
N LYS A 390 -9.83 -23.40 4.34
CA LYS A 390 -9.10 -23.32 3.07
C LYS A 390 -9.87 -22.49 2.04
N VAL A 391 -9.15 -21.90 1.08
CA VAL A 391 -9.77 -21.05 0.04
C VAL A 391 -10.81 -21.81 -0.79
N ALA A 392 -10.59 -23.10 -1.04
CA ALA A 392 -11.53 -23.95 -1.79
C ALA A 392 -12.89 -24.12 -1.09
N GLU A 393 -12.92 -24.04 0.24
CA GLU A 393 -14.15 -24.19 1.06
C GLU A 393 -14.89 -22.85 1.22
N GLY A 394 -14.16 -21.74 1.07
CA GLY A 394 -14.68 -20.40 1.27
C GLY A 394 -15.48 -19.86 0.09
N ALA A 395 -15.13 -20.28 -1.13
CA ALA A 395 -15.63 -19.71 -2.38
C ALA A 395 -17.08 -20.13 -2.70
N THR A 396 -17.76 -19.28 -3.46
CA THR A 396 -19.08 -19.59 -4.03
C THR A 396 -19.00 -20.62 -5.16
N THR A 397 -20.08 -21.37 -5.36
CA THR A 397 -20.28 -22.30 -6.48
C THR A 397 -21.20 -21.71 -7.56
N ALA A 398 -21.36 -20.38 -7.60
CA ALA A 398 -22.25 -19.70 -8.54
C ALA A 398 -21.72 -19.75 -9.99
N ASP A 399 -22.62 -20.01 -10.95
CA ASP A 399 -22.27 -20.20 -12.36
C ASP A 399 -21.85 -18.90 -13.09
N HIS A 400 -22.23 -17.73 -12.57
CA HIS A 400 -22.06 -16.43 -13.25
C HIS A 400 -20.77 -15.67 -12.89
N VAL A 401 -19.84 -16.26 -12.12
CA VAL A 401 -18.62 -15.55 -11.69
C VAL A 401 -17.76 -15.14 -12.90
N GLY A 402 -17.71 -15.96 -13.95
CA GLY A 402 -16.96 -15.66 -15.18
C GLY A 402 -17.51 -14.44 -15.94
N GLU A 403 -18.82 -14.33 -16.07
CA GLU A 403 -19.47 -13.17 -16.71
C GLU A 403 -19.25 -11.90 -15.89
N MET A 404 -19.39 -11.99 -14.56
CA MET A 404 -19.12 -10.89 -13.65
C MET A 404 -17.65 -10.46 -13.71
N PHE A 405 -16.71 -11.40 -13.86
CA PHE A 405 -15.30 -11.07 -14.05
C PHE A 405 -15.08 -10.19 -15.29
N LEU A 406 -15.65 -10.56 -16.45
CA LEU A 406 -15.52 -9.76 -17.67
C LEU A 406 -16.19 -8.38 -17.54
N LEU A 407 -17.34 -8.32 -16.88
CA LEU A 407 -18.04 -7.07 -16.60
C LEU A 407 -17.20 -6.13 -15.73
N PHE A 408 -16.65 -6.63 -14.62
CA PHE A 408 -15.81 -5.85 -13.72
C PHE A 408 -14.48 -5.47 -14.35
N LEU A 409 -13.88 -6.34 -15.18
CA LEU A 409 -12.70 -6.01 -15.98
C LEU A 409 -12.96 -4.83 -16.91
N ALA A 410 -14.07 -4.87 -17.67
CA ALA A 410 -14.47 -3.76 -18.53
C ALA A 410 -14.73 -2.48 -17.72
N LEU A 411 -15.42 -2.59 -16.58
CA LEU A 411 -15.67 -1.47 -15.68
C LEU A 411 -14.37 -0.81 -15.20
N TYR A 412 -13.40 -1.59 -14.73
CA TYR A 412 -12.14 -1.05 -14.21
C TYR A 412 -11.26 -0.45 -15.31
N ILE A 413 -11.27 -1.01 -16.53
CA ILE A 413 -10.62 -0.38 -17.70
C ILE A 413 -11.25 0.99 -17.99
N VAL A 414 -12.58 1.08 -18.00
CA VAL A 414 -13.29 2.35 -18.21
C VAL A 414 -12.97 3.35 -17.10
N LEU A 415 -12.97 2.92 -15.83
CA LEU A 415 -12.62 3.78 -14.69
C LEU A 415 -11.17 4.27 -14.78
N ALA A 416 -10.20 3.42 -15.16
CA ALA A 416 -8.82 3.83 -15.41
C ALA A 416 -8.72 4.92 -16.48
N ILE A 417 -9.39 4.72 -17.62
CA ILE A 417 -9.37 5.67 -18.75
C ILE A 417 -9.99 7.00 -18.32
N ILE A 418 -11.16 6.98 -17.69
CA ILE A 418 -11.86 8.19 -17.24
C ILE A 418 -11.02 8.93 -16.20
N CYS A 419 -10.53 8.23 -15.17
CA CYS A 419 -9.74 8.85 -14.10
C CYS A 419 -8.48 9.50 -14.66
N THR A 420 -7.72 8.76 -15.47
CA THR A 420 -6.49 9.26 -16.11
C THR A 420 -6.78 10.48 -17.00
N THR A 421 -7.83 10.40 -17.81
CA THR A 421 -8.22 11.50 -18.70
C THR A 421 -8.63 12.75 -17.91
N VAL A 422 -9.41 12.60 -16.84
CA VAL A 422 -9.84 13.71 -15.98
C VAL A 422 -8.65 14.33 -15.25
N LEU A 423 -7.78 13.53 -14.64
CA LEU A 423 -6.57 14.00 -13.95
C LEU A 423 -5.64 14.77 -14.90
N ILE A 424 -5.40 14.25 -16.12
CA ILE A 424 -4.59 14.94 -17.13
C ILE A 424 -5.26 16.24 -17.57
N LYS A 425 -6.54 16.21 -17.97
CA LYS A 425 -7.26 17.40 -18.46
C LYS A 425 -7.36 18.48 -17.39
N MET A 426 -7.47 18.11 -16.12
CA MET A 426 -7.57 19.07 -15.03
C MET A 426 -6.32 19.95 -14.89
N PHE A 427 -5.13 19.40 -15.18
CA PHE A 427 -3.86 20.14 -15.09
C PHE A 427 -3.28 20.58 -16.44
N LYS A 428 -3.79 20.04 -17.56
CA LYS A 428 -3.38 20.43 -18.92
C LYS A 428 -3.69 21.91 -19.16
N ASN A 429 -2.72 22.64 -19.69
CA ASN A 429 -2.82 24.08 -20.02
C ASN A 429 -3.19 25.00 -18.85
N LYS A 430 -3.06 24.54 -17.60
CA LYS A 430 -3.24 25.34 -16.38
C LYS A 430 -1.93 25.38 -15.58
N PRO A 431 -0.90 26.12 -16.04
CA PRO A 431 0.38 26.19 -15.36
C PRO A 431 0.21 26.72 -13.93
N ALA A 432 1.10 26.31 -13.03
CA ALA A 432 1.02 26.71 -11.63
C ALA A 432 1.24 28.22 -11.46
N GLU A 433 2.12 28.81 -12.27
CA GLU A 433 2.43 30.26 -12.23
C GLU A 433 1.20 31.13 -12.52
N THR A 434 0.47 30.86 -13.60
CA THR A 434 -0.75 31.63 -13.93
C THR A 434 -1.82 31.51 -12.84
N GLU A 435 -1.93 30.34 -12.19
CA GLU A 435 -2.84 30.17 -11.06
C GLU A 435 -2.36 30.91 -9.81
N LEU A 436 -1.05 30.95 -9.57
CA LEU A 436 -0.42 31.71 -8.49
C LEU A 436 -0.65 33.21 -8.68
N GLU A 437 -0.38 33.74 -9.87
CA GLU A 437 -0.54 35.15 -10.23
C GLU A 437 -1.99 35.61 -10.05
N TYR A 438 -2.95 34.85 -10.59
CA TYR A 438 -4.37 35.17 -10.46
C TYR A 438 -4.85 35.24 -9.00
N ARG A 439 -4.20 34.48 -8.10
CA ARG A 439 -4.60 34.27 -6.71
C ARG A 439 -3.92 35.18 -5.71
N PHE A 440 -2.61 35.35 -5.84
CA PHE A 440 -1.76 35.95 -4.81
C PHE A 440 -1.13 37.28 -5.24
N ASN A 441 -1.22 37.65 -6.52
CA ASN A 441 -0.75 38.94 -7.03
C ASN A 441 -1.91 39.92 -7.31
N LYS A 442 -3.04 39.78 -6.60
CA LYS A 442 -4.14 40.76 -6.61
C LYS A 442 -4.07 41.68 -5.40
#